data_AF-A0A9E4X3F1-F1
#
_entry.id   AF-A0A9E4X3F1-F1
#
_cell.length_a   1.000
_cell.length_b   1.000
_cell.length_c   1.000
_cell.angle_alpha   90.00
_cell.angle_beta   90.00
_cell.angle_gamma   90.00
#
_symmetry.space_group_name_H-M   'P 1'
#
loop_
_entity.id
_entity.type
_entity.pdbx_description
1 polymer ?
#
loop_
_entity_poly.entity_id
_entity_poly.type
_entity_poly.pdbx_seq_one_letter_code
_entity_poly.pdbx_strand_id
1 'polypeptide(L)'
;MPEKEDQTDPPGTPVSVDPHRLKITNDDASEGTLIGFRCRECGASVFGPAIFCQKCTSTDLEPVDLGGKGILFSFTIVRVPPAGWPGPVPYVLGQVELPQGPQVLAEVVDCEHGDLRIGMAVEMT
;
A
#
# COMPACT_ATOMS: atom_id res chain seq x y z
N MET A 1 20.90 34.66 2.72
CA MET A 1 20.55 33.27 2.39
C MET A 1 19.31 32.98 3.22
N PRO A 2 18.09 33.04 2.66
CA PRO A 2 16.90 32.96 3.49
C PRO A 2 16.70 31.51 3.96
N GLU A 3 16.61 31.36 5.26
CA GLU A 3 16.21 30.16 5.99
C GLU A 3 14.80 29.78 5.54
N LYS A 4 14.61 28.55 5.04
CA LYS A 4 13.27 28.03 4.78
C LYS A 4 12.71 27.55 6.11
N GLU A 5 11.79 28.33 6.63
CA GLU A 5 11.03 28.05 7.84
C GLU A 5 10.30 26.71 7.71
N ASP A 6 10.46 25.89 8.75
CA ASP A 6 9.84 24.61 8.99
C ASP A 6 8.32 24.79 9.12
N GLN A 7 7.60 24.54 8.04
CA GLN A 7 6.15 24.69 7.97
C GLN A 7 5.53 23.34 8.35
N THR A 8 5.44 23.07 9.65
CA THR A 8 4.59 22.00 10.17
C THR A 8 3.13 22.36 9.92
N ASP A 9 2.54 21.76 8.88
CA ASP A 9 1.10 21.74 8.68
C ASP A 9 0.42 21.13 9.92
N PRO A 10 -0.76 21.62 10.34
CA PRO A 10 -1.53 21.02 11.42
C PRO A 10 -1.85 19.55 11.06
N PRO A 11 -2.13 18.66 12.03
CA PRO A 11 -2.60 17.32 11.73
C PRO A 11 -4.01 17.41 11.13
N GLY A 12 -4.08 17.65 9.83
CA GLY A 12 -5.28 17.49 9.04
C GLY A 12 -5.67 16.01 9.04
N THR A 13 -6.95 15.73 8.89
CA THR A 13 -7.44 14.36 8.67
C THR A 13 -6.60 13.71 7.59
N PRO A 14 -5.98 12.54 7.84
CA PRO A 14 -5.20 11.87 6.82
C PRO A 14 -6.05 11.68 5.57
N VAL A 15 -5.50 12.05 4.42
CA VAL A 15 -6.16 11.92 3.11
C VAL A 15 -5.38 10.92 2.28
N SER A 16 -6.09 10.09 1.54
CA SER A 16 -5.45 9.22 0.56
C SER A 16 -4.80 10.08 -0.51
N VAL A 17 -3.49 9.87 -0.71
CA VAL A 17 -2.74 10.54 -1.79
C VAL A 17 -3.28 10.14 -3.16
N ASP A 18 -3.78 8.90 -3.30
CA ASP A 18 -4.44 8.39 -4.51
C ASP A 18 -5.75 7.66 -4.15
N PRO A 19 -6.91 8.32 -4.26
CA PRO A 19 -8.21 7.73 -3.93
C PRO A 19 -8.62 6.60 -4.87
N HIS A 20 -7.92 6.40 -6.00
CA HIS A 20 -8.15 5.27 -6.90
C HIS A 20 -7.37 4.01 -6.51
N ARG A 21 -6.46 4.10 -5.54
CA ARG A 21 -5.66 2.97 -5.03
C ARG A 21 -5.98 2.64 -3.58
N LEU A 22 -6.17 3.66 -2.76
CA LEU A 22 -6.49 3.52 -1.35
C LEU A 22 -7.71 4.38 -1.05
N LYS A 23 -8.74 3.76 -0.47
CA LYS A 23 -9.90 4.46 0.04
C LYS A 23 -9.88 4.40 1.55
N ILE A 24 -9.90 5.55 2.20
CA ILE A 24 -10.08 5.66 3.64
C ILE A 24 -11.55 5.37 3.97
N THR A 25 -11.79 4.53 4.98
CA THR A 25 -13.14 4.03 5.31
C THR A 25 -13.71 4.59 6.60
N ASN A 26 -12.91 5.35 7.38
CA ASN A 26 -13.34 5.99 8.62
C ASN A 26 -12.90 7.47 8.71
N ASP A 27 -13.53 8.20 9.62
CA ASP A 27 -13.37 9.66 9.73
C ASP A 27 -12.03 10.09 10.36
N ASP A 28 -11.43 9.23 11.18
CA ASP A 28 -10.10 9.41 11.80
C ASP A 28 -8.96 8.87 10.93
N ALA A 29 -9.30 8.27 9.77
CA ALA A 29 -8.41 7.72 8.78
C ALA A 29 -7.44 6.63 9.28
N SER A 30 -7.85 5.89 10.31
CA SER A 30 -7.15 4.71 10.82
C SER A 30 -7.53 3.39 10.12
N GLU A 31 -8.48 3.46 9.17
CA GLU A 31 -8.91 2.31 8.38
C GLU A 31 -9.03 2.70 6.91
N GLY A 32 -8.71 1.74 6.05
CA GLY A 32 -8.93 1.87 4.63
C GLY A 32 -9.07 0.54 3.93
N THR A 33 -9.30 0.62 2.63
CA THR A 33 -9.25 -0.52 1.74
C THR A 33 -8.48 -0.24 0.47
N LEU A 34 -7.77 -1.25 -0.02
CA LEU A 34 -7.07 -1.23 -1.28
C LEU A 34 -8.05 -1.47 -2.43
N ILE A 35 -8.02 -0.58 -3.41
CA ILE A 35 -8.90 -0.61 -4.56
C ILE A 35 -8.16 -1.27 -5.74
N GLY A 36 -8.86 -2.16 -6.41
CA GLY A 36 -8.38 -2.81 -7.62
C GLY A 36 -9.48 -3.13 -8.60
N PHE A 37 -9.14 -3.96 -9.58
CA PHE A 37 -10.06 -4.47 -10.58
C PHE A 37 -9.96 -5.98 -10.68
N ARG A 38 -11.08 -6.65 -10.88
CA ARG A 38 -11.17 -8.07 -11.22
C ARG A 38 -11.63 -8.23 -12.66
N CYS A 39 -10.95 -9.07 -13.42
CA CYS A 39 -11.37 -9.41 -14.77
C CYS A 39 -12.54 -10.41 -14.74
N ARG A 40 -13.65 -10.07 -15.41
CA ARG A 40 -14.82 -10.95 -15.47
C ARG A 40 -14.58 -12.21 -16.31
N GLU A 41 -13.67 -12.14 -17.28
CA GLU A 41 -13.38 -13.27 -18.17
C GLU A 41 -12.46 -14.32 -17.54
N CYS A 42 -11.32 -13.90 -16.96
CA CYS A 42 -10.30 -14.84 -16.46
C CYS A 42 -10.17 -14.86 -14.93
N GLY A 43 -10.91 -14.00 -14.22
CA GLY A 43 -10.94 -13.92 -12.76
C GLY A 43 -9.72 -13.27 -12.12
N ALA A 44 -8.71 -12.84 -12.89
CA ALA A 44 -7.50 -12.23 -12.34
C ALA A 44 -7.79 -10.85 -11.74
N SER A 45 -7.19 -10.58 -10.58
CA SER A 45 -7.24 -9.27 -9.92
C SER A 45 -6.00 -8.44 -10.24
N VAL A 46 -6.16 -7.12 -10.25
CA VAL A 46 -5.11 -6.12 -10.47
C VAL A 46 -5.26 -5.05 -9.40
N PHE A 47 -4.14 -4.63 -8.79
CA PHE A 47 -4.13 -3.54 -7.83
C PHE A 47 -4.01 -2.18 -8.53
N GLY A 48 -4.82 -1.21 -8.11
CA GLY A 48 -4.86 0.14 -8.65
C GLY A 48 -5.58 0.27 -10.01
N PRO A 49 -5.52 1.45 -10.65
CA PRO A 49 -6.19 1.71 -11.92
C PRO A 49 -5.73 0.76 -13.03
N ALA A 50 -6.68 0.10 -13.69
CA ALA A 50 -6.41 -0.79 -14.81
C ALA A 50 -7.41 -0.55 -15.94
N ILE A 51 -6.91 -0.51 -17.18
CA ILE A 51 -7.72 -0.37 -18.41
C ILE A 51 -7.89 -1.70 -19.17
N PHE A 52 -7.02 -2.67 -18.91
CA PHE A 52 -7.10 -4.03 -19.44
C PHE A 52 -6.47 -5.03 -18.46
N CYS A 53 -6.90 -6.29 -18.55
CA CYS A 53 -6.38 -7.38 -17.75
C CYS A 53 -4.95 -7.73 -18.16
N GLN A 54 -4.00 -7.69 -17.21
CA GLN A 54 -2.59 -8.05 -17.47
C GLN A 54 -2.39 -9.55 -17.78
N LYS A 55 -3.42 -10.39 -17.56
CA LYS A 55 -3.37 -11.83 -17.81
C LYS A 55 -3.95 -12.24 -19.17
N CYS A 56 -5.12 -11.73 -19.54
CA CYS A 56 -5.83 -12.13 -20.76
C CYS A 56 -6.11 -11.00 -21.75
N THR A 57 -5.69 -9.77 -21.46
CA THR A 57 -5.89 -8.56 -22.29
C THR A 57 -7.33 -8.08 -22.47
N SER A 58 -8.32 -8.75 -21.87
CA SER A 58 -9.71 -8.28 -21.87
C SER A 58 -9.85 -6.92 -21.17
N THR A 59 -10.77 -6.10 -21.67
CA THR A 59 -11.18 -4.82 -21.09
C THR A 59 -12.38 -4.97 -20.14
N ASP A 60 -12.94 -6.18 -19.99
CA ASP A 60 -14.05 -6.45 -19.08
C ASP A 60 -13.56 -6.60 -17.64
N LEU A 61 -13.41 -5.45 -16.99
CA LEU A 61 -12.92 -5.28 -15.62
C LEU A 61 -14.02 -4.71 -14.73
N GLU A 62 -14.17 -5.27 -13.53
CA GLU A 62 -15.04 -4.72 -12.49
C GLU A 62 -14.22 -4.22 -11.29
N PRO A 63 -14.55 -3.05 -10.71
CA PRO A 63 -13.91 -2.59 -9.48
C PRO A 63 -14.12 -3.59 -8.34
N VAL A 64 -13.08 -3.81 -7.53
CA VAL A 64 -13.11 -4.71 -6.38
C VAL A 64 -12.36 -4.11 -5.20
N ASP A 65 -12.90 -4.37 -4.01
CA ASP A 65 -12.24 -4.14 -2.73
C ASP A 65 -11.29 -5.32 -2.46
N LEU A 66 -9.98 -5.03 -2.38
CA LEU A 66 -8.96 -6.04 -2.11
C LEU A 66 -8.74 -6.27 -0.61
N GLY A 67 -9.33 -5.43 0.24
CA GLY A 67 -9.19 -5.44 1.69
C GLY A 67 -7.85 -4.88 2.17
N GLY A 68 -7.59 -5.03 3.46
CA GLY A 68 -6.35 -4.58 4.13
C GLY A 68 -5.45 -5.71 4.64
N LYS A 69 -5.82 -6.97 4.42
CA LYS A 69 -5.06 -8.13 4.93
C LYS A 69 -4.14 -8.69 3.85
N GLY A 70 -2.98 -9.17 4.26
CA GLY A 70 -2.05 -9.82 3.33
C GLY A 70 -1.00 -10.67 4.03
N ILE A 71 -0.11 -11.23 3.21
CA ILE A 71 1.03 -12.03 3.64
C ILE A 71 2.30 -11.32 3.17
N LEU A 72 3.29 -11.18 4.07
CA LEU A 72 4.58 -10.61 3.73
C LEU A 72 5.34 -11.57 2.80
N PHE A 73 5.33 -11.29 1.49
CA PHE A 73 5.96 -12.10 0.46
C PHE A 73 7.49 -11.94 0.46
N SER A 74 7.96 -10.71 0.60
CA SER A 74 9.37 -10.39 0.75
C SER A 74 9.52 -9.03 1.44
N PHE A 75 10.72 -8.73 1.96
CA PHE A 75 11.00 -7.42 2.54
C PHE A 75 12.47 -7.03 2.39
N THR A 76 12.74 -5.74 2.54
CA THR A 76 14.08 -5.19 2.63
C THR A 76 14.17 -4.15 3.74
N ILE A 77 15.36 -3.99 4.32
CA ILE A 77 15.63 -2.96 5.32
C ILE A 77 16.36 -1.82 4.63
N VAL A 78 15.65 -0.69 4.47
CA VAL A 78 16.18 0.51 3.85
C VAL A 78 16.95 1.30 4.89
N ARG A 79 18.28 1.37 4.71
CA ARG A 79 19.19 2.12 5.58
C ARG A 79 19.60 3.48 5.02
N VAL A 80 19.39 3.69 3.72
CA VAL A 80 19.66 4.95 3.03
C VAL A 80 18.42 5.25 2.17
N PRO A 81 17.52 6.15 2.63
CA PRO A 81 16.29 6.45 1.92
C PRO A 81 16.54 7.35 0.69
N PRO A 82 15.56 7.45 -0.23
CA PRO A 82 15.56 8.50 -1.25
C PRO A 82 15.47 9.89 -0.60
N ALA A 83 15.90 10.91 -1.35
CA ALA A 83 15.76 12.30 -0.92
C ALA A 83 14.30 12.67 -0.66
N GLY A 84 14.02 13.34 0.46
CA GLY A 84 12.67 13.76 0.84
C GLY A 84 11.87 12.73 1.65
N TRP A 85 12.48 11.62 2.08
CA TRP A 85 11.84 10.69 3.03
C TRP A 85 11.58 11.38 4.38
N PRO A 86 10.32 11.45 4.85
CA PRO A 86 9.98 12.15 6.10
C PRO A 86 10.09 11.25 7.34
N GLY A 87 10.18 9.93 7.15
CA GLY A 87 10.13 8.94 8.24
C GLY A 87 11.50 8.62 8.87
N PRO A 88 11.50 7.82 9.95
CA PRO A 88 12.72 7.34 10.58
C PRO A 88 13.50 6.37 9.67
N VAL A 89 14.77 6.13 10.04
CA VAL A 89 15.69 5.19 9.37
C VAL A 89 16.40 4.36 10.44
N PRO A 90 16.56 3.02 10.27
CA PRO A 90 16.10 2.22 9.13
C PRO A 90 14.58 2.02 9.16
N TYR A 91 14.00 1.76 7.99
CA TYR A 91 12.61 1.30 7.86
C TYR A 91 12.53 0.03 7.02
N VAL A 92 11.41 -0.68 7.15
CA VAL A 92 11.16 -1.95 6.48
C VAL A 92 10.22 -1.69 5.32
N LEU A 93 10.67 -2.03 4.11
CA LEU A 93 9.84 -1.98 2.92
C LEU A 93 9.43 -3.42 2.57
N GLY A 94 8.13 -3.70 2.71
CA GLY A 94 7.53 -5.00 2.49
C GLY A 94 6.79 -5.09 1.17
N GLN A 95 7.00 -6.20 0.46
CA GLN A 95 6.13 -6.65 -0.61
C GLN A 95 5.08 -7.58 0.02
N VAL A 96 3.81 -7.19 -0.03
CA VAL A 96 2.70 -7.88 0.61
C VAL A 96 1.80 -8.50 -0.46
N GLU A 97 1.58 -9.80 -0.39
CA GLU A 97 0.63 -10.52 -1.25
C GLU A 97 -0.78 -10.46 -0.65
N LEU A 98 -1.73 -9.95 -1.43
CA LEU A 98 -3.13 -9.87 -1.06
C LEU A 98 -3.84 -11.20 -1.37
N PRO A 99 -4.89 -11.59 -0.63
CA PRO A 99 -5.63 -12.84 -0.84
C PRO A 99 -6.15 -13.05 -2.26
N GLN A 100 -6.40 -11.96 -2.99
CA GLN A 100 -6.92 -11.97 -4.35
C GLN A 100 -5.82 -12.09 -5.41
N GLY A 101 -4.54 -12.13 -5.02
CA GLY A 101 -3.38 -12.39 -5.89
C GLY A 101 -2.41 -11.21 -6.14
N PRO A 102 -2.85 -9.95 -6.26
CA PRO A 102 -1.94 -8.82 -6.42
C PRO A 102 -1.00 -8.66 -5.24
N GLN A 103 0.18 -8.11 -5.50
CA GLN A 103 1.10 -7.71 -4.46
C GLN A 103 1.18 -6.19 -4.38
N VAL A 104 1.31 -5.67 -3.16
CA VAL A 104 1.45 -4.23 -2.88
C VAL A 104 2.75 -3.97 -2.14
N LEU A 105 3.34 -2.82 -2.39
CA LEU A 105 4.55 -2.36 -1.72
C LEU A 105 4.15 -1.37 -0.64
N ALA A 106 4.52 -1.64 0.61
CA ALA A 106 4.18 -0.81 1.75
C ALA A 106 5.31 -0.80 2.79
N GLU A 107 5.35 0.24 3.62
CA GLU A 107 6.16 0.22 4.82
C GLU A 107 5.55 -0.78 5.82
N VAL A 108 6.39 -1.58 6.47
CA VAL A 108 5.95 -2.47 7.55
C VAL A 108 6.29 -1.77 8.87
N VAL A 109 5.26 -1.42 9.62
CA VAL A 109 5.35 -0.74 10.92
C VAL A 109 5.05 -1.71 12.07
N ASP A 110 5.24 -1.26 13.31
CA ASP A 110 4.93 -2.00 14.54
C ASP A 110 5.55 -3.41 14.63
N CYS A 111 6.71 -3.60 13.98
CA CYS A 111 7.44 -4.87 13.98
C CYS A 111 8.95 -4.63 14.09
N GLU A 112 9.58 -5.25 15.09
CA GLU A 112 11.02 -5.22 15.26
C GLU A 112 11.72 -6.00 14.14
N HIS A 113 12.88 -5.50 13.68
CA HIS A 113 13.59 -6.10 12.54
C HIS A 113 13.95 -7.58 12.75
N GLY A 114 14.20 -8.00 14.00
CA GLY A 114 14.55 -9.38 14.33
C GLY A 114 13.37 -10.36 14.26
N ASP A 115 12.15 -9.84 14.30
CA ASP A 115 10.92 -10.64 14.31
C ASP A 115 10.33 -10.81 12.90
N LEU A 116 10.82 -10.03 11.92
CA LEU A 116 10.36 -10.13 10.53
C LEU A 116 10.68 -11.48 9.89
N ARG A 117 9.63 -12.12 9.38
CA ARG A 117 9.72 -13.37 8.62
C ARG A 117 8.85 -13.30 7.37
N ILE A 118 9.38 -13.85 6.28
CA ILE A 118 8.58 -14.09 5.08
C ILE A 118 7.45 -15.06 5.43
N GLY A 119 6.25 -14.79 4.91
CA GLY A 119 5.04 -15.58 5.17
C GLY A 119 4.24 -15.12 6.39
N MET A 120 4.66 -14.08 7.11
CA MET A 120 3.86 -13.53 8.20
C MET A 120 2.60 -12.84 7.71
N ALA A 121 1.53 -12.94 8.50
CA ALA A 121 0.33 -12.16 8.28
C ALA A 121 0.59 -10.69 8.62
N VAL A 122 0.08 -9.81 7.79
CA VAL A 122 0.11 -8.35 7.97
C VAL A 122 -1.27 -7.77 7.69
N GLU A 123 -1.54 -6.63 8.28
CA GLU A 123 -2.79 -5.89 8.13
C GLU A 123 -2.48 -4.41 7.98
N MET A 124 -3.25 -3.74 7.13
CA MET A 124 -3.16 -2.30 6.90
C MET A 124 -3.77 -1.55 8.07
N THR A 125 -3.11 -0.46 8.46
CA THR A 125 -3.48 0.46 9.54
C THR A 125 -3.46 1.89 9.04
#